data_AF-A0A6G0Y540-F1
#
_entry.id   AF-A0A6G0Y540-F1
#
_cell.length_a   1.000
_cell.length_b   1.000
_cell.length_c   1.000
_cell.angle_alpha   90.00
_cell.angle_beta   90.00
_cell.angle_gamma   90.00
#
_symmetry.space_group_name_H-M   'P 1'
#
loop_
_entity.id
_entity.type
_entity.pdbx_description
1 polymer ?
#
loop_
_entity_poly.entity_id
_entity_poly.type
_entity_poly.pdbx_seq_one_letter_code
_entity_poly.pdbx_strand_id
1 'polypeptide(L)'
;MSTFGGKLEEKELSFIGIDSFESHLLSCSTFMLSHFHKDHMRGIQDHSFQVAFNNTKNNMMLYASPLTITFLKRNKTIHLREDKLVSLEIGFPNLLKVHSDNFEYICVTLLPAGHCPGSVMFLIEAGAHRILYTGDFRIQLQDLKLFKPLLIDKEGNGDPKNISALYLDTTFASKNYYEFPMRKESSANLIKVVEEWLNKDPNNKICLWMPGYVGIEYAIVEVSKYFKFPIHVHKQKYDELYSSIAELDNYVTPIYTNNRIHACSKNECDTDNVNCMQLNKNVKCVQLNALAFTKDVISTGGHVIVKNNITRVCYSSHPSCKELREIVRFLNPEKLYFNVIVNQTYKEIYDILTENNWTPRAVKKDVQENPKVVLKLSNKFKFNRNVQNTTEEIFNKRPRLESPERE
;
A
#
# COMPACT_ATOMS: atom_id res chain seq x y z
N MET A 1 0.75 -9.60 -9.22
CA MET A 1 -0.41 -10.36 -8.71
C MET A 1 0.08 -11.34 -7.68
N SER A 2 -0.38 -11.16 -6.44
CA SER A 2 -0.10 -12.06 -5.33
C SER A 2 -0.49 -13.51 -5.65
N THR A 3 0.39 -14.44 -5.26
CA THR A 3 0.18 -15.90 -5.22
C THR A 3 -0.07 -16.39 -3.80
N PHE A 4 0.08 -15.53 -2.79
CA PHE A 4 -0.25 -15.85 -1.41
C PHE A 4 -1.76 -15.91 -1.22
N GLY A 5 -2.29 -17.10 -0.93
CA GLY A 5 -3.73 -17.36 -0.76
C GLY A 5 -4.33 -16.90 0.57
N GLY A 6 -3.67 -15.95 1.24
CA GLY A 6 -4.14 -15.29 2.46
C GLY A 6 -4.02 -16.08 3.77
N LYS A 7 -3.57 -17.34 3.76
CA LYS A 7 -3.32 -18.12 4.98
C LYS A 7 -1.85 -18.11 5.35
N LEU A 8 -1.58 -17.85 6.62
CA LEU A 8 -0.26 -18.08 7.22
C LEU A 8 0.01 -19.59 7.34
N GLU A 9 1.26 -20.00 7.18
CA GLU A 9 1.76 -21.36 7.39
C GLU A 9 1.74 -21.76 8.89
N GLU A 10 1.74 -20.78 9.78
CA GLU A 10 1.58 -20.96 11.22
C GLU A 10 0.15 -21.42 11.55
N LYS A 11 -0.03 -22.73 11.80
CA LYS A 11 -1.34 -23.36 12.05
C LYS A 11 -2.08 -22.72 13.23
N GLU A 12 -1.35 -22.32 14.26
CA GLU A 12 -1.88 -21.64 15.45
C GLU A 12 -2.52 -20.28 15.12
N LEU A 13 -2.15 -19.68 13.98
CA LEU A 13 -2.65 -18.42 13.43
C LEU A 13 -3.65 -18.60 12.27
N SER A 14 -4.16 -19.81 12.05
CA SER A 14 -5.10 -20.13 10.95
C SER A 14 -6.43 -19.37 10.97
N PHE A 15 -6.76 -18.71 12.09
CA PHE A 15 -7.91 -17.82 12.21
C PHE A 15 -7.70 -16.45 11.52
N ILE A 16 -6.49 -16.17 11.05
CA ILE A 16 -6.12 -14.94 10.33
C ILE A 16 -6.18 -15.18 8.82
N GLY A 17 -6.87 -14.29 8.10
CA GLY A 17 -6.83 -14.15 6.64
C GLY A 17 -6.25 -12.79 6.25
N ILE A 18 -5.30 -12.75 5.31
CA ILE A 18 -4.64 -11.50 4.89
C ILE A 18 -4.71 -11.35 3.36
N ASP A 19 -5.17 -10.20 2.86
CA ASP A 19 -5.17 -9.84 1.43
C ASP A 19 -5.86 -10.84 0.46
N SER A 20 -6.70 -11.70 1.01
CA SER A 20 -7.63 -12.54 0.27
C SER A 20 -8.88 -12.75 1.11
N PHE A 21 -10.01 -12.87 0.42
CA PHE A 21 -11.35 -12.99 0.98
C PHE A 21 -12.13 -14.12 0.28
N GLU A 22 -11.40 -15.02 -0.38
CA GLU A 22 -11.95 -16.15 -1.12
C GLU A 22 -12.59 -17.19 -0.18
N SER A 23 -13.39 -18.08 -0.77
CA SER A 23 -14.26 -19.00 -0.01
C SER A 23 -13.50 -19.94 0.95
N HIS A 24 -12.24 -20.28 0.68
CA HIS A 24 -11.42 -21.13 1.57
C HIS A 24 -10.97 -20.42 2.85
N LEU A 25 -11.19 -19.10 2.96
CA LEU A 25 -10.89 -18.28 4.13
C LEU A 25 -12.13 -18.00 5.00
N LEU A 26 -13.31 -18.50 4.65
CA LEU A 26 -14.53 -18.24 5.43
C LEU A 26 -14.51 -18.81 6.86
N SER A 27 -13.54 -19.66 7.20
CA SER A 27 -13.27 -20.10 8.57
C SER A 27 -12.48 -19.08 9.40
N CYS A 28 -11.86 -18.08 8.79
CA CYS A 28 -11.09 -17.05 9.47
C CYS A 28 -12.04 -16.06 10.17
N SER A 29 -11.62 -15.58 11.35
CA SER A 29 -12.35 -14.57 12.13
C SER A 29 -11.67 -13.20 12.09
N THR A 30 -10.37 -13.17 11.78
CA THR A 30 -9.56 -11.95 11.74
C THR A 30 -9.05 -11.75 10.33
N PHE A 31 -9.65 -10.82 9.59
CA PHE A 31 -9.17 -10.43 8.27
C PHE A 31 -8.31 -9.18 8.33
N MET A 32 -7.29 -9.10 7.48
CA MET A 32 -6.39 -7.96 7.40
C MET A 32 -6.22 -7.56 5.93
N LEU A 33 -6.27 -6.25 5.64
CA LEU A 33 -6.05 -5.72 4.29
C LEU A 33 -4.88 -4.73 4.29
N SER A 34 -3.80 -5.08 3.63
CA SER A 34 -2.57 -4.28 3.57
C SER A 34 -2.79 -2.98 2.79
N HIS A 35 -3.53 -3.03 1.68
CA HIS A 35 -3.81 -1.87 0.82
C HIS A 35 -4.98 -2.11 -0.15
N PHE A 36 -5.44 -1.04 -0.80
CA PHE A 36 -6.65 -1.04 -1.63
C PHE A 36 -6.37 -1.33 -3.12
N HIS A 37 -5.72 -2.45 -3.42
CA HIS A 37 -5.58 -2.96 -4.79
C HIS A 37 -6.39 -4.23 -5.03
N LYS A 38 -6.87 -4.38 -6.26
CA LYS A 38 -7.81 -5.45 -6.63
C LYS A 38 -7.25 -6.86 -6.41
N ASP A 39 -5.97 -7.07 -6.66
CA ASP A 39 -5.34 -8.38 -6.50
C ASP A 39 -5.07 -8.78 -5.04
N HIS A 40 -5.19 -7.84 -4.10
CA HIS A 40 -5.19 -8.06 -2.64
C HIS A 40 -6.60 -8.07 -2.04
N MET A 41 -7.62 -7.99 -2.90
CA MET A 41 -9.03 -7.94 -2.53
C MET A 41 -9.84 -9.03 -3.24
N ARG A 42 -9.16 -10.10 -3.70
CA ARG A 42 -9.83 -11.24 -4.34
C ARG A 42 -10.84 -11.86 -3.40
N GLY A 43 -12.04 -12.11 -3.90
CA GLY A 43 -13.15 -12.65 -3.11
C GLY A 43 -13.91 -11.63 -2.26
N ILE A 44 -13.44 -10.38 -2.13
CA ILE A 44 -14.07 -9.43 -1.19
C ILE A 44 -15.52 -9.10 -1.60
N GLN A 45 -15.81 -9.14 -2.90
CA GLN A 45 -17.15 -8.88 -3.47
C GLN A 45 -17.94 -10.18 -3.70
N ASP A 46 -17.35 -11.34 -3.45
CA ASP A 46 -18.03 -12.61 -3.67
C ASP A 46 -19.22 -12.73 -2.73
N HIS A 47 -20.32 -13.26 -3.26
CA HIS A 47 -21.57 -13.40 -2.50
C HIS A 47 -21.36 -14.18 -1.18
N SER A 48 -20.55 -15.24 -1.21
CA SER A 48 -20.26 -16.06 -0.03
C SER A 48 -19.56 -15.27 1.08
N PHE A 49 -18.56 -14.47 0.73
CA PHE A 49 -17.85 -13.61 1.68
C PHE A 49 -18.77 -12.49 2.20
N GLN A 50 -19.49 -11.80 1.32
CA GLN A 50 -20.42 -10.74 1.68
C GLN A 50 -21.48 -11.23 2.68
N VAL A 51 -22.09 -12.39 2.43
CA VAL A 51 -23.08 -12.98 3.34
C VAL A 51 -22.45 -13.36 4.69
N ALA A 52 -21.28 -14.01 4.68
CA ALA A 52 -20.63 -14.45 5.91
C ALA A 52 -20.14 -13.27 6.78
N PHE A 53 -19.50 -12.29 6.15
CA PHE A 53 -18.94 -11.12 6.83
C PHE A 53 -20.06 -10.24 7.41
N ASN A 54 -21.13 -10.01 6.65
CA ASN A 54 -22.23 -9.14 7.09
C ASN A 54 -23.15 -9.79 8.14
N ASN A 55 -23.06 -11.10 8.36
CA ASN A 55 -23.82 -11.79 9.39
C ASN A 55 -23.34 -11.40 10.80
N THR A 56 -24.23 -10.82 11.60
CA THR A 56 -23.95 -10.38 12.99
C THR A 56 -23.63 -11.53 13.94
N LYS A 57 -24.00 -12.76 13.60
CA LYS A 57 -23.67 -13.96 14.39
C LYS A 57 -22.25 -14.47 14.15
N ASN A 58 -21.58 -14.00 13.10
CA ASN A 58 -20.18 -14.35 12.82
C ASN A 58 -19.25 -13.30 13.45
N ASN A 59 -18.13 -13.77 13.99
CA ASN A 59 -17.11 -12.97 14.65
C ASN A 59 -16.05 -12.40 13.69
N MET A 60 -16.33 -12.40 12.38
CA MET A 60 -15.45 -11.81 11.37
C MET A 60 -15.26 -10.31 11.58
N MET A 61 -14.00 -9.88 11.59
CA MET A 61 -13.58 -8.48 11.64
C MET A 61 -12.53 -8.23 10.54
N LEU A 62 -12.52 -7.03 9.94
CA LEU A 62 -11.52 -6.62 8.96
C LEU A 62 -10.71 -5.44 9.50
N TYR A 63 -9.40 -5.63 9.61
CA TYR A 63 -8.43 -4.66 10.10
C TYR A 63 -7.59 -4.10 8.96
N ALA A 64 -7.44 -2.77 8.90
CA ALA A 64 -6.57 -2.12 7.92
C ALA A 64 -6.11 -0.75 8.42
N SER A 65 -5.32 -0.04 7.60
CA SER A 65 -4.99 1.36 7.87
C SER A 65 -6.25 2.25 7.82
N PRO A 66 -6.25 3.42 8.51
CA PRO A 66 -7.41 4.32 8.50
C PRO A 66 -7.83 4.75 7.10
N LEU A 67 -6.86 4.96 6.22
CA LEU A 67 -7.12 5.37 4.84
C LEU A 67 -7.68 4.20 4.00
N THR A 68 -7.17 2.98 4.15
CA THR A 68 -7.73 1.79 3.48
C THR A 68 -9.17 1.52 3.93
N ILE A 69 -9.49 1.68 5.23
CA ILE A 69 -10.88 1.58 5.73
C ILE A 69 -11.76 2.66 5.11
N THR A 70 -11.26 3.89 4.98
CA THR A 70 -11.99 4.98 4.33
C THR A 70 -12.30 4.65 2.87
N PHE A 71 -11.34 4.08 2.12
CA PHE A 71 -11.55 3.64 0.74
C PHE A 71 -12.58 2.53 0.64
N LEU A 72 -12.54 1.52 1.53
CA LEU A 72 -13.54 0.46 1.58
C LEU A 72 -14.95 1.01 1.80
N LYS A 73 -15.13 1.95 2.74
CA LYS A 73 -16.43 2.56 3.04
C LYS A 73 -16.97 3.43 1.90
N ARG A 74 -16.08 4.12 1.17
CA ARG A 74 -16.47 5.00 0.05
C ARG A 74 -16.67 4.25 -1.26
N ASN A 75 -16.16 3.03 -1.38
CA ASN A 75 -16.30 2.25 -2.59
C ASN A 75 -17.75 1.79 -2.77
N LYS A 76 -18.35 2.17 -3.91
CA LYS A 76 -19.76 1.90 -4.20
C LYS A 76 -20.08 0.44 -4.51
N THR A 77 -19.07 -0.39 -4.72
CA THR A 77 -19.22 -1.79 -5.16
C THR A 77 -18.92 -2.79 -4.04
N ILE A 78 -18.45 -2.33 -2.89
CA ILE A 78 -18.10 -3.17 -1.73
C ILE A 78 -19.08 -2.83 -0.61
N HIS A 79 -19.84 -3.83 -0.16
CA HIS A 79 -20.94 -3.65 0.80
C HIS A 79 -20.68 -4.38 2.11
N LEU A 80 -19.61 -4.00 2.80
CA LEU A 80 -19.24 -4.59 4.09
C LEU A 80 -19.87 -3.83 5.26
N ARG A 81 -20.32 -4.57 6.28
CA ARG A 81 -20.88 -4.02 7.51
C ARG A 81 -19.84 -3.16 8.23
N GLU A 82 -20.15 -1.87 8.39
CA GLU A 82 -19.15 -0.87 8.82
C GLU A 82 -18.62 -1.05 10.24
N ASP A 83 -19.40 -1.60 11.16
CA ASP A 83 -18.97 -1.88 12.55
C ASP A 83 -17.95 -3.02 12.64
N LYS A 84 -17.79 -3.80 11.57
CA LYS A 84 -16.77 -4.85 11.42
C LYS A 84 -15.50 -4.36 10.72
N LEU A 85 -15.48 -3.10 10.27
CA LEU A 85 -14.33 -2.46 9.64
C LEU A 85 -13.57 -1.64 10.69
N VAL A 86 -12.38 -2.10 11.07
CA VAL A 86 -11.60 -1.50 12.16
C VAL A 86 -10.29 -0.92 11.63
N SER A 87 -10.11 0.38 11.81
CA SER A 87 -8.83 1.04 11.53
C SER A 87 -7.85 0.81 12.67
N LEU A 88 -6.64 0.40 12.35
CA LEU A 88 -5.53 0.30 13.30
C LEU A 88 -4.59 1.51 13.16
N GLU A 89 -4.04 1.98 14.27
CA GLU A 89 -3.12 3.12 14.25
C GLU A 89 -1.77 2.70 13.68
N ILE A 90 -1.20 3.55 12.80
CA ILE A 90 0.09 3.27 12.14
C ILE A 90 1.24 3.64 13.07
N GLY A 91 2.22 2.73 13.19
CA GLY A 91 3.41 2.90 14.01
C GLY A 91 3.23 2.55 15.48
N PHE A 92 2.02 2.20 15.90
CA PHE A 92 1.71 1.86 17.29
C PHE A 92 1.20 0.41 17.45
N PRO A 93 1.55 -0.28 18.55
CA PRO A 93 1.00 -1.60 18.85
C PRO A 93 -0.50 -1.54 19.14
N ASN A 94 -1.30 -2.33 18.42
CA ASN A 94 -2.74 -2.48 18.61
C ASN A 94 -3.04 -3.87 19.20
N LEU A 95 -3.61 -3.93 20.41
CA LEU A 95 -4.00 -5.19 21.05
C LEU A 95 -5.39 -5.59 20.53
N LEU A 96 -5.47 -6.72 19.82
CA LEU A 96 -6.71 -7.21 19.22
C LEU A 96 -7.22 -8.40 20.01
N LYS A 97 -8.49 -8.37 20.40
CA LYS A 97 -9.18 -9.57 20.86
C LYS A 97 -9.51 -10.44 19.65
N VAL A 98 -9.19 -11.73 19.72
CA VAL A 98 -9.36 -12.64 18.59
C VAL A 98 -10.24 -13.83 18.96
N HIS A 99 -10.84 -14.45 17.95
CA HIS A 99 -11.61 -15.68 18.08
C HIS A 99 -10.75 -16.83 17.56
N SER A 100 -10.01 -17.45 18.47
CA SER A 100 -9.05 -18.53 18.22
C SER A 100 -9.02 -19.49 19.41
N ASP A 101 -8.71 -20.76 19.15
CA ASP A 101 -8.51 -21.77 20.19
C ASP A 101 -7.16 -21.58 20.93
N ASN A 102 -6.20 -20.90 20.29
CA ASN A 102 -4.82 -20.78 20.79
C ASN A 102 -4.53 -19.45 21.48
N PHE A 103 -5.26 -18.39 21.14
CA PHE A 103 -4.98 -17.03 21.60
C PHE A 103 -6.28 -16.29 21.95
N GLU A 104 -6.31 -15.62 23.10
CA GLU A 104 -7.38 -14.66 23.42
C GLU A 104 -7.10 -13.27 22.80
N TYR A 105 -5.82 -12.88 22.76
CA TYR A 105 -5.36 -11.62 22.18
C TYR A 105 -4.11 -11.82 21.32
N ILE A 106 -3.97 -10.98 20.30
CA ILE A 106 -2.73 -10.78 19.55
C ILE A 106 -2.37 -9.30 19.51
N CYS A 107 -1.10 -8.99 19.30
CA CYS A 107 -0.65 -7.62 19.09
C CYS A 107 -0.32 -7.41 17.60
N VAL A 108 -0.85 -6.34 17.02
CA VAL A 108 -0.62 -5.98 15.61
C VAL A 108 -0.12 -4.55 15.53
N THR A 109 1.05 -4.35 14.92
CA THR A 109 1.56 -3.02 14.58
C THR A 109 1.54 -2.83 13.07
N LEU A 110 0.89 -1.76 12.60
CA LEU A 110 0.98 -1.37 11.19
C LEU A 110 2.26 -0.57 10.97
N LEU A 111 3.07 -0.97 9.99
CA LEU A 111 4.22 -0.20 9.53
C LEU A 111 3.88 0.37 8.15
N PRO A 112 4.20 1.64 7.82
CA PRO A 112 4.02 2.13 6.45
C PRO A 112 4.72 1.17 5.47
N ALA A 113 4.08 0.81 4.35
CA ALA A 113 4.68 -0.03 3.31
C ALA A 113 5.24 0.80 2.13
N GLY A 114 4.80 2.05 2.02
CA GLY A 114 5.27 2.97 1.00
C GLY A 114 4.92 2.56 -0.43
N HIS A 115 4.01 1.61 -0.66
CA HIS A 115 3.61 1.14 -1.99
C HIS A 115 2.56 2.06 -2.66
N CYS A 116 1.50 2.39 -1.93
CA CYS A 116 0.45 3.33 -2.31
C CYS A 116 -0.16 4.01 -1.05
N PRO A 117 -1.01 5.04 -1.20
CA PRO A 117 -1.69 5.66 -0.06
C PRO A 117 -2.45 4.62 0.78
N GLY A 118 -2.16 4.60 2.09
CA GLY A 118 -2.78 3.65 3.02
C GLY A 118 -2.12 2.28 3.08
N SER A 119 -1.11 2.00 2.25
CA SER A 119 -0.39 0.72 2.27
C SER A 119 0.42 0.51 3.55
N VAL A 120 0.26 -0.67 4.15
CA VAL A 120 0.92 -1.05 5.40
C VAL A 120 1.46 -2.48 5.37
N MET A 121 2.56 -2.70 6.07
CA MET A 121 3.01 -4.02 6.51
C MET A 121 2.38 -4.33 7.88
N PHE A 122 2.09 -5.60 8.15
CA PHE A 122 1.61 -6.06 9.46
C PHE A 122 2.74 -6.75 10.22
N LEU A 123 3.12 -6.20 11.37
CA LEU A 123 3.91 -6.90 12.38
C LEU A 123 2.96 -7.53 13.40
N ILE A 124 2.83 -8.86 13.36
CA ILE A 124 1.92 -9.65 14.18
C ILE A 124 2.73 -10.38 15.26
N GLU A 125 2.39 -10.14 16.52
CA GLU A 125 3.03 -10.74 17.69
C GLU A 125 1.98 -11.55 18.48
N ALA A 126 2.14 -12.88 18.49
CA ALA A 126 1.21 -13.83 19.12
C ALA A 126 1.98 -15.04 19.68
N GLY A 127 2.12 -15.11 21.01
CA GLY A 127 2.92 -16.15 21.66
C GLY A 127 4.38 -16.14 21.17
N ALA A 128 4.84 -17.26 20.61
CA ALA A 128 6.17 -17.37 20.00
C ALA A 128 6.25 -16.87 18.54
N HIS A 129 5.13 -16.48 17.95
CA HIS A 129 5.08 -16.03 16.56
C HIS A 129 5.30 -14.51 16.49
N ARG A 130 6.35 -14.10 15.75
CA ARG A 130 6.57 -12.72 15.33
C ARG A 130 6.62 -12.69 13.80
N ILE A 131 5.46 -12.46 13.19
CA ILE A 131 5.27 -12.50 11.75
C ILE A 131 5.36 -11.09 11.19
N LEU A 132 6.16 -10.89 10.14
CA LEU A 132 6.12 -9.68 9.34
C LEU A 132 5.51 -10.01 7.97
N TYR A 133 4.29 -9.53 7.73
CA TYR A 133 3.66 -9.58 6.42
C TYR A 133 3.81 -8.23 5.73
N THR A 134 4.47 -8.21 4.57
CA THR A 134 4.83 -6.95 3.91
C THR A 134 3.73 -6.34 3.05
N GLY A 135 2.69 -7.11 2.69
CA GLY A 135 1.79 -6.71 1.61
C GLY A 135 2.58 -6.51 0.33
N ASP A 136 2.19 -5.49 -0.45
CA ASP A 136 3.08 -4.86 -1.40
C ASP A 136 3.74 -3.66 -0.73
N PHE A 137 5.05 -3.51 -0.91
CA PHE A 137 5.81 -2.45 -0.26
C PHE A 137 6.87 -1.89 -1.21
N ARG A 138 7.43 -0.72 -0.91
CA ARG A 138 8.75 -0.29 -1.39
C ARG A 138 9.24 0.82 -0.49
N ILE A 139 10.16 0.46 0.39
CA ILE A 139 10.78 1.32 1.39
C ILE A 139 12.28 1.08 1.35
N GLN A 140 13.07 2.14 1.46
CA GLN A 140 14.51 2.02 1.52
C GLN A 140 14.93 1.47 2.88
N LEU A 141 15.99 0.66 2.92
CA LEU A 141 16.46 0.06 4.17
C LEU A 141 16.73 1.11 5.27
N GLN A 142 17.23 2.29 4.91
CA GLN A 142 17.46 3.38 5.85
C GLN A 142 16.18 3.86 6.54
N ASP A 143 15.05 3.90 5.83
CA ASP A 143 13.76 4.31 6.37
C ASP A 143 13.13 3.19 7.20
N LEU A 144 13.29 1.93 6.75
CA LEU A 144 12.85 0.75 7.51
C LEU A 144 13.51 0.69 8.89
N LYS A 145 14.79 1.08 8.98
CA LYS A 145 15.55 1.18 10.23
C LYS A 145 15.06 2.29 11.17
N LEU A 146 14.15 3.16 10.74
CA LEU A 146 13.53 4.16 11.61
C LEU A 146 12.26 3.63 12.29
N PHE A 147 11.74 2.48 11.87
CA PHE A 147 10.53 1.88 12.43
C PHE A 147 10.83 1.22 13.78
N LYS A 148 10.79 2.02 14.84
CA LYS A 148 11.04 1.57 16.22
C LYS A 148 10.31 0.26 16.63
N PRO A 149 9.05 -0.01 16.23
CA PRO A 149 8.39 -1.27 16.59
C PRO A 149 9.05 -2.53 16.03
N LEU A 150 9.87 -2.38 14.96
CA LEU A 150 10.61 -3.46 14.29
C LEU A 150 12.00 -3.69 14.92
N LEU A 151 12.47 -2.82 15.81
CA LEU A 151 13.82 -2.87 16.39
C LEU A 151 13.81 -3.38 17.84
N ILE A 152 14.90 -4.02 18.27
CA ILE A 152 15.11 -4.46 19.66
C ILE A 152 15.29 -3.26 20.58
N ASP A 153 16.08 -2.28 20.14
CA ASP A 153 16.34 -1.05 20.88
C ASP A 153 15.53 0.13 20.30
N LYS A 154 14.83 0.85 21.19
CA LYS A 154 14.02 2.02 20.84
C LYS A 154 14.85 3.28 20.65
N GLU A 155 16.15 3.23 20.95
CA GLU A 155 17.12 4.34 20.83
C GLU A 155 17.74 4.49 19.42
N GLY A 156 17.30 3.70 18.43
CA GLY A 156 17.50 4.04 17.01
C GLY A 156 18.81 3.57 16.37
N ASN A 157 19.60 2.74 17.05
CA ASN A 157 20.76 2.03 16.51
C ASN A 157 20.62 0.49 16.60
N GLY A 158 19.38 0.00 16.76
CA GLY A 158 19.12 -1.39 17.13
C GLY A 158 19.08 -2.37 15.96
N ASP A 159 19.54 -3.59 16.22
CA ASP A 159 19.21 -4.76 15.40
C ASP A 159 17.68 -4.96 15.33
N PRO A 160 17.16 -5.54 14.23
CA PRO A 160 15.74 -5.85 14.15
C PRO A 160 15.37 -6.93 15.16
N LYS A 161 14.12 -6.86 15.65
CA LYS A 161 13.50 -7.94 16.43
C LYS A 161 13.63 -9.27 15.69
N ASN A 162 13.62 -10.36 16.44
CA ASN A 162 13.63 -11.69 15.84
C ASN A 162 12.31 -11.95 15.09
N ILE A 163 12.36 -12.02 13.76
CA ILE A 163 11.19 -12.30 12.92
C ILE A 163 11.11 -13.81 12.68
N SER A 164 10.11 -14.48 13.26
CA SER A 164 9.94 -15.93 13.12
C SER A 164 9.52 -16.31 11.69
N ALA A 165 8.74 -15.46 11.02
CA ALA A 165 8.44 -15.63 9.60
C ALA A 165 8.24 -14.28 8.90
N LEU A 166 8.84 -14.14 7.71
CA LEU A 166 8.70 -13.01 6.83
C LEU A 166 7.91 -13.43 5.57
N TYR A 167 6.75 -12.81 5.34
CA TYR A 167 5.96 -12.95 4.12
C TYR A 167 6.22 -11.74 3.22
N LEU A 168 7.04 -11.95 2.21
CA LEU A 168 7.72 -10.89 1.46
C LEU A 168 7.09 -10.66 0.09
N ASP A 169 6.84 -9.40 -0.28
CA ASP A 169 6.63 -9.01 -1.69
C ASP A 169 7.85 -9.39 -2.51
N THR A 170 7.66 -10.30 -3.47
CA THR A 170 8.70 -10.81 -4.34
C THR A 170 8.45 -10.48 -5.81
N THR A 171 7.63 -9.46 -6.09
CA THR A 171 7.26 -9.02 -7.45
C THR A 171 8.47 -8.89 -8.38
N PHE A 172 9.58 -8.34 -7.89
CA PHE A 172 10.82 -8.15 -8.66
C PHE A 172 12.02 -8.91 -8.08
N ALA A 173 11.80 -10.06 -7.44
CA ALA A 173 12.87 -10.95 -6.97
C ALA A 173 13.58 -11.70 -8.13
N SER A 174 14.16 -10.93 -9.06
CA SER A 174 14.82 -11.42 -10.26
C SER A 174 16.02 -10.55 -10.62
N LYS A 175 17.09 -11.18 -11.15
CA LYS A 175 18.31 -10.50 -11.60
C LYS A 175 18.05 -9.49 -12.74
N ASN A 176 16.98 -9.69 -13.51
CA ASN A 176 16.58 -8.79 -14.58
C ASN A 176 16.14 -7.41 -14.04
N TYR A 177 15.71 -7.34 -12.79
CA TYR A 177 15.23 -6.14 -12.11
C TYR A 177 16.12 -5.82 -10.91
N TYR A 178 17.44 -5.88 -11.12
CA TYR A 178 18.42 -5.77 -10.03
C TYR A 178 18.30 -4.46 -9.25
N GLU A 179 18.12 -3.35 -9.95
CA GLU A 179 18.06 -2.02 -9.35
C GLU A 179 17.04 -1.17 -10.12
N PHE A 180 16.30 -0.35 -9.39
CA PHE A 180 15.41 0.66 -9.97
C PHE A 180 15.89 2.05 -9.56
N PRO A 181 15.65 3.08 -10.38
CA PRO A 181 15.83 4.46 -9.95
C PRO A 181 15.03 4.77 -8.70
N MET A 182 15.48 5.75 -7.93
CA MET A 182 14.69 6.29 -6.83
C MET A 182 13.44 6.96 -7.37
N ARG A 183 12.35 7.03 -6.58
CA ARG A 183 11.11 7.70 -7.00
C ARG A 183 11.34 9.14 -7.45
N LYS A 184 12.22 9.87 -6.78
CA LYS A 184 12.59 11.24 -7.16
C LYS A 184 13.23 11.31 -8.55
N GLU A 185 14.11 10.36 -8.87
CA GLU A 185 14.77 10.28 -10.19
C GLU A 185 13.78 9.88 -11.28
N SER A 186 12.92 8.89 -11.01
CA SER A 186 11.81 8.51 -11.88
C SER A 186 10.87 9.69 -12.16
N SER A 187 10.49 10.46 -11.13
CA SER A 187 9.65 11.65 -11.27
C SER A 187 10.36 12.76 -12.06
N ALA A 188 11.66 12.97 -11.86
CA ALA A 188 12.43 13.94 -12.65
C ALA A 188 12.45 13.56 -14.14
N ASN A 189 12.60 12.28 -14.45
CA ASN A 189 12.54 11.80 -15.83
C ASN A 189 11.13 11.92 -16.43
N LEU A 190 10.09 11.65 -15.63
CA LEU A 190 8.71 11.90 -16.03
C LEU A 190 8.49 13.38 -16.39
N ILE A 191 8.92 14.31 -15.52
CA ILE A 191 8.80 15.75 -15.74
C ILE A 191 9.49 16.15 -17.06
N LYS A 192 10.71 15.65 -17.30
CA LYS A 192 11.44 15.88 -18.55
C LYS A 192 10.62 15.45 -19.78
N VAL A 193 10.10 14.22 -19.80
CA VAL A 193 9.29 13.70 -20.91
C VAL A 193 8.01 14.53 -21.14
N VAL A 194 7.38 14.97 -20.05
CA VAL A 194 6.17 15.81 -20.09
C VAL A 194 6.49 17.19 -20.66
N GLU A 195 7.52 17.86 -20.14
CA GLU A 195 7.96 19.18 -20.56
C GLU A 195 8.37 19.22 -22.04
N GLU A 196 9.21 18.28 -22.47
CA GLU A 196 9.66 18.17 -23.86
C GLU A 196 8.50 18.02 -24.84
N TRP A 197 7.41 17.36 -24.44
CA TRP A 197 6.21 17.25 -25.28
C TRP A 197 5.39 18.52 -25.28
N LEU A 198 5.14 19.09 -24.11
CA LEU A 198 4.31 20.29 -23.96
C LEU A 198 4.93 21.53 -24.61
N ASN A 199 6.26 21.59 -24.73
CA ASN A 199 6.98 22.70 -25.37
C ASN A 199 6.97 22.64 -26.91
N LYS A 200 6.60 21.50 -27.52
CA LYS A 200 6.58 21.36 -28.99
C LYS A 200 5.42 22.07 -29.66
N ASP A 201 4.26 22.14 -29.01
CA ASP A 201 3.04 22.75 -29.54
C ASP A 201 2.13 23.17 -28.36
N PRO A 202 1.58 24.40 -28.32
CA PRO A 202 0.62 24.82 -27.30
C PRO A 202 -0.59 23.90 -27.17
N ASN A 203 -1.00 23.24 -28.25
CA ASN A 203 -2.12 22.29 -28.26
C ASN A 203 -1.77 20.91 -27.70
N ASN A 204 -0.50 20.65 -27.40
CA ASN A 204 -0.08 19.36 -26.89
C ASN A 204 -0.62 19.11 -25.48
N LYS A 205 -1.09 17.88 -25.26
CA LYS A 205 -1.58 17.39 -23.97
C LYS A 205 -0.87 16.09 -23.57
N ILE A 206 -0.87 15.84 -22.27
CA ILE A 206 -0.31 14.65 -21.64
C ILE A 206 -1.44 13.86 -20.97
N CYS A 207 -1.47 12.58 -21.26
CA CYS A 207 -2.16 11.56 -20.49
C CYS A 207 -1.12 10.82 -19.63
N LEU A 208 -1.21 10.96 -18.31
CA LEU A 208 -0.48 10.17 -17.34
C LEU A 208 -1.26 8.89 -17.08
N TRP A 209 -0.80 7.78 -17.66
CA TRP A 209 -1.47 6.51 -17.51
C TRP A 209 -1.05 5.81 -16.23
N MET A 210 -2.06 5.49 -15.42
CA MET A 210 -1.93 4.79 -14.16
C MET A 210 -2.25 3.30 -14.37
N PRO A 211 -1.29 2.38 -14.17
CA PRO A 211 -1.57 0.95 -14.28
C PRO A 211 -2.47 0.43 -13.14
N GLY A 212 -2.40 1.06 -11.95
CA GLY A 212 -3.21 0.73 -10.77
C GLY A 212 -4.25 1.81 -10.44
N TYR A 213 -5.25 1.43 -9.62
CA TYR A 213 -6.27 2.39 -9.15
C TYR A 213 -5.64 3.46 -8.24
N VAL A 214 -4.65 3.09 -7.42
CA VAL A 214 -3.76 4.00 -6.67
C VAL A 214 -2.30 3.54 -6.81
N GLY A 215 -1.31 4.37 -6.46
CA GLY A 215 0.11 3.97 -6.37
C GLY A 215 1.12 4.84 -7.12
N ILE A 216 0.69 5.91 -7.80
CA ILE A 216 1.60 6.87 -8.46
C ILE A 216 1.43 8.31 -7.97
N GLU A 217 0.75 8.49 -6.84
CA GLU A 217 0.38 9.79 -6.28
C GLU A 217 1.61 10.66 -6.01
N TYR A 218 2.71 10.05 -5.56
CA TYR A 218 3.99 10.76 -5.42
C TYR A 218 4.45 11.38 -6.75
N ALA A 219 4.36 10.66 -7.87
CA ALA A 219 4.73 11.19 -9.18
C ALA A 219 3.77 12.32 -9.62
N ILE A 220 2.47 12.19 -9.34
CA ILE A 220 1.47 13.23 -9.61
C ILE A 220 1.82 14.52 -8.85
N VAL A 221 2.13 14.41 -7.56
CA VAL A 221 2.52 15.55 -6.72
C VAL A 221 3.78 16.23 -7.27
N GLU A 222 4.82 15.47 -7.63
CA GLU A 222 6.05 16.04 -8.17
C GLU A 222 5.83 16.75 -9.51
N VAL A 223 5.00 16.20 -10.39
CA VAL A 223 4.60 16.85 -11.66
C VAL A 223 3.81 18.13 -11.36
N SER A 224 2.82 18.07 -10.47
CA SER A 224 2.01 19.25 -10.11
C SER A 224 2.85 20.38 -9.53
N LYS A 225 3.80 20.08 -8.63
CA LYS A 225 4.74 21.06 -8.07
C LYS A 225 5.58 21.73 -9.16
N TYR A 226 6.08 20.96 -10.13
CA TYR A 226 6.92 21.48 -11.21
C TYR A 226 6.14 22.43 -12.12
N PHE A 227 4.97 22.00 -12.58
CA PHE A 227 4.16 22.79 -13.53
C PHE A 227 3.26 23.84 -12.85
N LYS A 228 3.20 23.85 -11.52
CA LYS A 228 2.47 24.82 -10.68
C LYS A 228 0.96 24.84 -10.93
N PHE A 229 0.36 23.70 -11.22
CA PHE A 229 -1.09 23.54 -11.31
C PHE A 229 -1.54 22.12 -10.91
N PRO A 230 -2.77 21.94 -10.41
CA PRO A 230 -3.31 20.63 -10.06
C PRO A 230 -3.52 19.76 -11.30
N ILE A 231 -3.21 18.46 -11.17
CA ILE A 231 -3.40 17.48 -12.25
C ILE A 231 -4.86 17.05 -12.29
N HIS A 232 -5.46 17.10 -13.48
CA HIS A 232 -6.83 16.65 -13.66
C HIS A 232 -6.95 15.14 -13.47
N VAL A 233 -7.90 14.70 -12.66
CA VAL A 233 -8.21 13.29 -12.37
C VAL A 233 -9.70 13.04 -12.59
N HIS A 234 -10.10 11.78 -12.79
CA HIS A 234 -11.51 11.44 -12.88
C HIS A 234 -12.26 11.74 -11.57
N LYS A 235 -13.48 12.27 -11.68
CA LYS A 235 -14.32 12.66 -10.54
C LYS A 235 -14.64 11.48 -9.64
N GLN A 236 -15.01 10.32 -10.20
CA GLN A 236 -15.27 9.15 -9.37
C GLN A 236 -14.05 8.77 -8.52
N LYS A 237 -12.86 8.79 -9.12
CA LYS A 237 -11.60 8.49 -8.43
C LYS A 237 -11.28 9.53 -7.35
N TYR A 238 -11.55 10.80 -7.64
CA TYR A 238 -11.38 11.86 -6.67
C TYR A 238 -12.32 11.69 -5.47
N ASP A 239 -13.61 11.47 -5.71
CA ASP A 239 -14.62 11.33 -4.67
C ASP A 239 -14.38 10.08 -3.81
N GLU A 240 -14.09 8.94 -4.44
CA GLU A 240 -13.91 7.66 -3.74
C GLU A 240 -12.58 7.58 -2.99
N LEU A 241 -11.52 8.22 -3.50
CA LEU A 241 -10.16 8.08 -2.97
C LEU A 241 -9.50 9.42 -2.64
N TYR A 242 -9.13 10.21 -3.66
CA TYR A 242 -8.16 11.29 -3.49
C TYR A 242 -8.63 12.40 -2.56
N SER A 243 -9.94 12.66 -2.49
CA SER A 243 -10.54 13.62 -1.55
C SER A 243 -10.40 13.22 -0.07
N SER A 244 -9.90 12.02 0.24
CA SER A 244 -9.53 11.59 1.60
C SER A 244 -8.03 11.55 1.87
N ILE A 245 -7.20 11.96 0.90
CA ILE A 245 -5.74 11.96 0.99
C ILE A 245 -5.29 13.42 1.08
N ALA A 246 -5.08 13.92 2.30
CA ALA A 246 -4.74 15.32 2.55
C ALA A 246 -3.46 15.75 1.82
N GLU A 247 -2.51 14.83 1.63
CA GLU A 247 -1.26 15.09 0.90
C GLU A 247 -1.46 15.35 -0.61
N LEU A 248 -2.65 15.10 -1.14
CA LEU A 248 -3.02 15.42 -2.52
C LEU A 248 -3.81 16.71 -2.64
N ASP A 249 -4.15 17.36 -1.52
CA ASP A 249 -4.80 18.66 -1.53
C ASP A 249 -3.97 19.63 -2.36
N ASN A 250 -4.64 20.35 -3.26
CA ASN A 250 -4.05 21.29 -4.24
C ASN A 250 -3.23 20.67 -5.39
N TYR A 251 -2.93 19.37 -5.38
CA TYR A 251 -2.15 18.72 -6.43
C TYR A 251 -3.00 17.96 -7.45
N VAL A 252 -4.25 17.66 -7.12
CA VAL A 252 -5.21 17.01 -8.03
C VAL A 252 -6.53 17.77 -8.07
N THR A 253 -7.27 17.66 -9.17
CA THR A 253 -8.60 18.27 -9.31
C THR A 253 -9.55 17.40 -10.15
N PRO A 254 -10.81 17.25 -9.75
CA PRO A 254 -11.85 16.62 -10.58
C PRO A 254 -12.47 17.61 -11.57
N ILE A 255 -12.10 18.90 -11.49
CA ILE A 255 -12.64 19.95 -12.36
C ILE A 255 -11.82 19.94 -13.65
N TYR A 256 -12.49 19.72 -14.77
CA TYR A 256 -11.87 19.90 -16.07
C TYR A 256 -11.45 21.36 -16.24
N THR A 257 -10.15 21.58 -16.39
CA THR A 257 -9.53 22.89 -16.57
C THR A 257 -8.83 22.92 -17.93
N ASN A 258 -8.34 24.09 -18.35
CA ASN A 258 -7.45 24.20 -19.51
C ASN A 258 -6.04 23.60 -19.25
N ASN A 259 -5.85 22.83 -18.18
CA ASN A 259 -4.59 22.17 -17.87
C ASN A 259 -4.27 21.13 -18.96
N ARG A 260 -2.99 21.05 -19.32
CA ARG A 260 -2.52 20.18 -20.42
C ARG A 260 -2.06 18.79 -19.93
N ILE A 261 -2.24 18.48 -18.65
CA ILE A 261 -1.80 17.21 -18.03
C ILE A 261 -2.99 16.58 -17.31
N HIS A 262 -3.33 15.35 -17.67
CA HIS A 262 -4.46 14.60 -17.12
C HIS A 262 -4.02 13.20 -16.68
N ALA A 263 -4.49 12.74 -15.53
CA ALA A 263 -4.28 11.40 -14.96
C ALA A 263 -5.61 10.61 -14.84
N CYS A 264 -6.54 10.86 -15.75
CA CYS A 264 -7.78 10.11 -15.94
C CYS A 264 -7.54 8.81 -16.74
N SER A 265 -8.47 7.85 -16.66
CA SER A 265 -8.41 6.58 -17.39
C SER A 265 -9.15 6.66 -18.74
N LYS A 266 -8.81 5.78 -19.69
CA LYS A 266 -9.37 5.80 -21.07
C LYS A 266 -10.89 5.59 -21.08
N ASN A 267 -11.41 4.94 -20.05
CA ASN A 267 -12.81 4.57 -19.87
C ASN A 267 -13.50 5.38 -18.76
N GLU A 268 -12.77 6.31 -18.14
CA GLU A 268 -13.17 7.08 -16.95
C GLU A 268 -12.73 8.55 -17.16
N CYS A 269 -13.40 9.26 -18.05
CA CYS A 269 -13.27 10.71 -18.21
C CYS A 269 -14.69 11.29 -18.21
N ASP A 270 -15.00 12.17 -17.25
CA ASP A 270 -16.36 12.66 -16.93
C ASP A 270 -16.93 13.63 -17.98
N THR A 271 -16.23 13.83 -19.09
CA THR A 271 -16.66 14.75 -20.14
C THR A 271 -17.22 13.93 -21.29
N ASP A 272 -18.54 13.94 -21.45
CA ASP A 272 -19.30 13.27 -22.51
C ASP A 272 -18.80 13.58 -23.94
N ASN A 273 -17.95 14.62 -24.11
CA ASN A 273 -17.46 15.09 -25.42
C ASN A 273 -15.93 15.22 -25.55
N VAL A 274 -15.13 14.96 -24.51
CA VAL A 274 -13.66 15.05 -24.58
C VAL A 274 -13.06 13.80 -23.97
N ASN A 275 -12.76 12.77 -24.77
CA ASN A 275 -11.94 11.69 -24.23
C ASN A 275 -10.53 12.26 -23.98
N CYS A 276 -10.26 12.60 -22.71
CA CYS A 276 -9.01 13.12 -22.18
C CYS A 276 -7.78 12.32 -22.65
N MET A 277 -7.98 11.07 -23.08
CA MET A 277 -6.96 10.12 -23.55
C MET A 277 -7.13 9.68 -25.01
N GLN A 278 -7.94 10.34 -25.84
CA GLN A 278 -7.98 10.00 -27.26
C GLN A 278 -6.63 10.35 -27.88
N LEU A 279 -5.78 9.32 -28.00
CA LEU A 279 -4.48 9.41 -28.64
C LEU A 279 -4.68 10.00 -30.03
N ASN A 280 -4.08 11.15 -30.26
CA ASN A 280 -4.03 11.85 -31.53
C ASN A 280 -2.66 12.48 -31.66
N LYS A 281 -2.43 13.25 -32.75
CA LYS A 281 -1.12 13.85 -33.01
C LYS A 281 -0.62 14.78 -31.89
N ASN A 282 -1.52 15.38 -31.10
CA ASN A 282 -1.22 16.32 -30.02
C ASN A 282 -1.28 15.69 -28.61
N VAL A 283 -1.73 14.44 -28.47
CA VAL A 283 -1.81 13.76 -27.17
C VAL A 283 -0.70 12.73 -27.04
N LYS A 284 0.14 12.87 -26.00
CA LYS A 284 1.12 11.87 -25.58
C LYS A 284 0.64 11.15 -24.33
N CYS A 285 0.71 9.82 -24.34
CA CYS A 285 0.49 9.00 -23.17
C CYS A 285 1.84 8.64 -22.54
N VAL A 286 1.99 8.93 -21.26
CA VAL A 286 3.16 8.56 -20.47
C VAL A 286 2.75 7.49 -19.47
N GLN A 287 3.35 6.31 -19.61
CA GLN A 287 3.05 5.13 -18.79
C GLN A 287 4.15 4.95 -17.74
N LEU A 288 3.77 5.01 -16.47
CA LEU A 288 4.68 4.61 -15.38
C LEU A 288 4.69 3.10 -15.26
N ASN A 289 5.84 2.47 -15.52
CA ASN A 289 5.92 1.02 -15.64
C ASN A 289 7.33 0.54 -15.26
N ALA A 290 7.48 -0.26 -14.21
CA ALA A 290 8.75 -0.88 -13.85
C ALA A 290 9.03 -2.17 -14.64
N LEU A 291 8.00 -2.97 -14.94
CA LEU A 291 8.12 -4.25 -15.67
C LEU A 291 8.75 -4.09 -17.06
N ALA A 292 8.56 -2.95 -17.71
CA ALA A 292 9.16 -2.67 -19.02
C ALA A 292 10.67 -2.36 -18.96
N PHE A 293 11.25 -2.25 -17.77
CA PHE A 293 12.62 -1.78 -17.56
C PHE A 293 13.44 -2.86 -16.86
N THR A 294 13.93 -3.82 -17.64
CA THR A 294 15.03 -4.68 -17.19
C THR A 294 16.31 -3.85 -17.04
N LYS A 295 17.32 -4.41 -16.36
CA LYS A 295 18.63 -3.78 -16.15
C LYS A 295 19.22 -3.16 -17.42
N ASP A 296 19.10 -3.85 -18.55
CA ASP A 296 19.63 -3.40 -19.84
C ASP A 296 18.85 -2.23 -20.43
N VAL A 297 17.57 -2.09 -20.10
CA VAL A 297 16.72 -0.99 -20.57
C VAL A 297 16.89 0.24 -19.67
N ILE A 298 17.09 0.06 -18.36
CA ILE A 298 17.28 1.17 -17.41
C ILE A 298 18.49 2.02 -17.80
N SER A 299 19.58 1.38 -18.26
CA SER A 299 20.81 2.05 -18.68
C SER A 299 20.63 2.99 -19.88
N THR A 300 19.50 2.90 -20.60
CA THR A 300 19.20 3.75 -21.77
C THR A 300 18.65 5.15 -21.42
N GLY A 301 18.54 5.50 -20.13
CA GLY A 301 18.10 6.83 -19.68
C GLY A 301 16.73 6.84 -18.96
N GLY A 302 16.23 5.68 -18.53
CA GLY A 302 15.06 5.55 -17.65
C GLY A 302 13.69 5.81 -18.29
N HIS A 303 13.62 6.07 -19.59
CA HIS A 303 12.37 6.11 -20.36
C HIS A 303 12.56 5.49 -21.75
N VAL A 304 11.49 4.95 -22.33
CA VAL A 304 11.53 4.35 -23.67
C VAL A 304 10.34 4.84 -24.48
N ILE A 305 10.61 5.32 -25.70
CA ILE A 305 9.56 5.64 -26.67
C ILE A 305 9.09 4.33 -27.30
N VAL A 306 7.79 4.06 -27.23
CA VAL A 306 7.19 2.82 -27.74
C VAL A 306 6.70 3.03 -29.17
N LYS A 307 5.39 3.27 -29.37
CA LYS A 307 4.72 3.60 -30.64
C LYS A 307 3.49 4.47 -30.33
N ASN A 308 2.92 5.17 -31.32
CA ASN A 308 1.66 5.94 -31.22
C ASN A 308 1.61 6.98 -30.09
N ASN A 309 2.64 7.83 -29.97
CA ASN A 309 2.76 8.83 -28.89
C ASN A 309 2.73 8.23 -27.47
N ILE A 310 3.10 6.96 -27.29
CA ILE A 310 3.27 6.33 -25.98
C ILE A 310 4.74 6.35 -25.58
N THR A 311 5.03 6.88 -24.40
CA THR A 311 6.35 6.84 -23.76
C THR A 311 6.21 6.12 -22.42
N ARG A 312 7.10 5.17 -22.12
CA ARG A 312 7.17 4.54 -20.81
C ARG A 312 8.26 5.22 -19.99
N VAL A 313 8.02 5.41 -18.69
CA VAL A 313 9.00 5.92 -17.73
C VAL A 313 9.15 4.88 -16.62
N CYS A 314 10.39 4.57 -16.27
CA CYS A 314 10.69 3.64 -15.20
C CYS A 314 10.26 4.26 -13.87
N TYR A 315 9.25 3.66 -13.23
CA TYR A 315 8.77 4.03 -11.91
C TYR A 315 8.25 2.77 -11.23
N SER A 316 8.76 2.48 -10.04
CA SER A 316 8.36 1.29 -9.28
C SER A 316 7.77 1.65 -7.93
N SER A 317 6.68 0.98 -7.59
CA SER A 317 6.09 0.94 -6.25
C SER A 317 6.41 -0.34 -5.49
N HIS A 318 7.29 -1.19 -6.06
CA HIS A 318 7.82 -2.40 -5.45
C HIS A 318 9.35 -2.35 -5.40
N PRO A 319 10.01 -2.98 -4.41
CA PRO A 319 11.46 -3.01 -4.34
C PRO A 319 12.06 -3.74 -5.55
N SER A 320 13.20 -3.26 -5.99
CA SER A 320 14.13 -3.99 -6.85
C SER A 320 14.71 -5.20 -6.11
N CYS A 321 15.34 -6.11 -6.87
CA CYS A 321 16.00 -7.27 -6.28
C CYS A 321 17.11 -6.89 -5.28
N LYS A 322 17.85 -5.79 -5.52
CA LYS A 322 18.85 -5.27 -4.58
C LYS A 322 18.20 -4.79 -3.27
N GLU A 323 17.14 -3.97 -3.35
CA GLU A 323 16.40 -3.50 -2.16
C GLU A 323 15.84 -4.69 -1.36
N LEU A 324 15.31 -5.73 -2.03
CA LEU A 324 14.83 -6.96 -1.38
C LEU A 324 15.95 -7.70 -0.62
N ARG A 325 17.13 -7.88 -1.25
CA ARG A 325 18.28 -8.53 -0.62
C ARG A 325 18.74 -7.79 0.63
N GLU A 326 18.82 -6.47 0.55
CA GLU A 326 19.21 -5.62 1.67
C GLU A 326 18.26 -5.79 2.87
N ILE A 327 16.95 -5.85 2.61
CA ILE A 327 15.92 -6.05 3.63
C ILE A 327 15.95 -7.46 4.22
N VAL A 328 16.06 -8.50 3.39
CA VAL A 328 16.17 -9.89 3.87
C VAL A 328 17.42 -10.06 4.72
N ARG A 329 18.56 -9.51 4.29
CA ARG A 329 19.82 -9.54 5.06
C ARG A 329 19.71 -8.80 6.38
N PHE A 330 19.06 -7.64 6.39
CA PHE A 330 18.87 -6.86 7.61
C PHE A 330 17.96 -7.59 8.60
N LEU A 331 16.76 -7.99 8.17
CA LEU A 331 15.76 -8.64 9.02
C LEU A 331 16.22 -10.02 9.50
N ASN A 332 16.93 -10.75 8.65
CA ASN A 332 17.44 -12.09 8.89
C ASN A 332 16.42 -13.01 9.60
N PRO A 333 15.24 -13.24 8.99
CA PRO A 333 14.15 -13.98 9.63
C PRO A 333 14.49 -15.46 9.84
N GLU A 334 13.69 -16.19 10.63
CA GLU A 334 13.87 -17.65 10.75
C GLU A 334 13.29 -18.39 9.53
N LYS A 335 12.13 -17.92 9.04
CA LYS A 335 11.46 -18.43 7.84
C LYS A 335 11.18 -17.30 6.87
N LEU A 336 11.30 -17.60 5.59
CA LEU A 336 11.06 -16.64 4.51
C LEU A 336 10.06 -17.24 3.52
N TYR A 337 8.92 -16.59 3.36
CA TYR A 337 7.82 -16.93 2.47
C TYR A 337 7.59 -15.84 1.42
N PHE A 338 7.08 -16.22 0.26
CA PHE A 338 6.99 -15.34 -0.91
C PHE A 338 5.54 -15.06 -1.28
N ASN A 339 5.18 -13.78 -1.29
CA ASN A 339 3.84 -13.33 -1.64
C ASN A 339 3.57 -13.49 -3.14
N VAL A 340 4.62 -13.43 -3.97
CA VAL A 340 4.51 -13.44 -5.44
C VAL A 340 5.50 -14.43 -6.05
N ILE A 341 4.99 -15.49 -6.67
CA ILE A 341 5.81 -16.49 -7.38
C ILE A 341 5.30 -16.58 -8.83
N VAL A 342 5.99 -15.91 -9.75
CA VAL A 342 5.61 -15.86 -11.17
C VAL A 342 6.78 -16.26 -12.04
N ASN A 343 6.62 -17.30 -12.86
CA ASN A 343 7.65 -17.78 -13.80
C ASN A 343 9.01 -18.11 -13.16
N GLN A 344 9.03 -18.37 -11.85
CA GLN A 344 10.19 -18.78 -11.06
C GLN A 344 9.72 -19.81 -10.04
N THR A 345 10.62 -20.68 -9.62
CA THR A 345 10.40 -21.60 -8.51
C THR A 345 10.69 -20.91 -7.18
N TYR A 346 10.14 -21.46 -6.09
CA TYR A 346 10.46 -21.02 -4.73
C TYR A 346 11.97 -21.00 -4.48
N LYS A 347 12.65 -22.08 -4.89
CA LYS A 347 14.11 -22.21 -4.73
C LYS A 347 14.87 -21.12 -5.47
N GLU A 348 14.49 -20.80 -6.71
CA GLU A 348 15.16 -19.74 -7.48
C GLU A 348 15.02 -18.36 -6.82
N ILE A 349 13.83 -18.01 -6.32
CA ILE A 349 13.62 -16.75 -5.60
C ILE A 349 14.46 -16.73 -4.33
N TYR A 350 14.44 -17.82 -3.56
CA TYR A 350 15.22 -17.96 -2.35
C TYR A 350 16.72 -17.81 -2.62
N ASP A 351 17.28 -18.55 -3.58
CA ASP A 351 18.69 -18.49 -3.97
C ASP A 351 19.08 -17.07 -4.42
N ILE A 352 18.19 -16.37 -5.14
CA ILE A 352 18.40 -14.98 -5.57
C ILE A 352 18.47 -14.03 -4.37
N LEU A 353 17.57 -14.16 -3.39
CA LEU A 353 17.48 -13.24 -2.25
C LEU A 353 18.54 -13.51 -1.17
N THR A 354 18.99 -14.76 -1.06
CA THR A 354 19.94 -15.21 -0.03
C THR A 354 21.39 -15.30 -0.51
N GLU A 355 21.62 -15.15 -1.82
CA GLU A 355 22.92 -15.30 -2.45
C GLU A 355 23.58 -16.67 -2.16
N ASN A 356 22.76 -17.71 -1.96
CA ASN A 356 23.17 -19.09 -1.59
C ASN A 356 23.98 -19.23 -0.29
N ASN A 357 24.11 -18.15 0.50
CA ASN A 357 24.95 -18.11 1.69
C ASN A 357 24.18 -17.79 2.97
N TRP A 358 22.85 -17.88 2.92
CA TRP A 358 22.02 -17.60 4.08
C TRP A 358 22.00 -18.78 5.03
N THR A 359 22.43 -18.51 6.26
CA THR A 359 22.18 -19.36 7.41
C THR A 359 21.04 -18.69 8.19
N PRO A 360 19.82 -19.26 8.22
CA PRO A 360 18.75 -18.73 9.05
C PRO A 360 19.28 -18.55 10.47
N ARG A 361 18.88 -17.46 11.13
CA ARG A 361 19.26 -17.22 12.52
C ARG A 361 18.85 -18.44 13.34
N ALA A 362 19.81 -19.10 13.99
CA ALA A 362 19.46 -20.12 14.99
C ALA A 362 18.59 -19.47 16.06
N VAL A 363 17.55 -20.16 16.52
CA VAL A 363 16.63 -19.70 17.58
C VAL A 363 17.46 -19.23 18.78
N LYS A 364 17.72 -17.93 18.90
CA LYS A 364 18.27 -17.37 20.13
C LYS A 364 17.11 -17.29 21.10
N LYS A 365 17.30 -17.77 22.34
CA LYS A 365 16.40 -17.42 23.44
C LYS A 365 16.28 -15.90 23.42
N ASP A 366 15.08 -15.38 23.21
CA ASP A 366 14.81 -13.96 23.35
C ASP A 366 15.49 -13.49 24.65
N VAL A 367 16.21 -12.37 24.58
CA VAL A 367 16.48 -11.59 25.79
C VAL A 367 15.12 -11.43 26.44
N GLN A 368 14.91 -12.01 27.63
CA GLN A 368 13.61 -12.02 28.30
C GLN A 368 13.00 -10.62 28.22
N GLU A 369 12.10 -10.40 27.25
CA GLU A 369 11.32 -9.18 27.22
C GLU A 369 10.48 -9.26 28.48
N ASN A 370 10.75 -8.34 29.40
CA ASN A 370 10.18 -8.39 30.73
C ASN A 370 8.65 -8.44 30.60
N PRO A 371 7.98 -9.57 30.96
CA PRO A 371 6.54 -9.72 30.74
C PRO A 371 5.73 -8.65 31.49
N LYS A 372 6.36 -7.96 32.44
CA LYS A 372 5.83 -6.77 33.11
C LYS A 372 5.59 -5.58 32.18
N VAL A 373 6.24 -5.46 31.01
CA VAL A 373 6.00 -4.37 30.06
C VAL A 373 4.69 -4.59 29.29
N VAL A 374 4.45 -5.83 28.83
CA VAL A 374 3.18 -6.23 28.20
C VAL A 374 2.01 -6.12 29.20
N LEU A 375 2.22 -6.54 30.45
CA LEU A 375 1.23 -6.40 31.53
C LEU A 375 1.08 -4.98 32.09
N LYS A 376 2.06 -4.08 31.92
CA LYS A 376 1.91 -2.65 32.30
C LYS A 376 1.09 -1.88 31.29
N LEU A 377 1.18 -2.23 30.00
CA LEU A 377 0.28 -1.69 28.98
C LEU A 377 -1.17 -2.11 29.30
N SER A 378 -1.43 -3.39 29.59
CA SER A 378 -2.79 -3.85 29.95
C SER A 378 -3.36 -3.21 31.22
N ASN A 379 -2.53 -2.88 32.22
CA ASN A 379 -2.99 -2.25 33.46
C ASN A 379 -3.21 -0.72 33.35
N LYS A 380 -2.59 -0.02 32.40
CA LYS A 380 -2.93 1.39 32.09
C LYS A 380 -4.25 1.53 31.32
N PHE A 381 -4.72 0.45 30.70
CA PHE A 381 -6.01 0.38 30.00
C PHE A 381 -7.15 -0.21 30.87
N LYS A 382 -7.12 0.01 32.20
CA LYS A 382 -8.31 -0.19 33.02
C LYS A 382 -9.32 0.93 32.73
N PHE A 383 -10.28 0.61 31.86
CA PHE A 383 -11.66 1.13 31.78
C PHE A 383 -11.91 2.52 32.42
N ASN A 384 -11.97 3.56 31.57
CA ASN A 384 -12.90 4.66 31.81
C ASN A 384 -14.31 4.18 31.40
N ARG A 385 -14.97 3.41 32.28
CA ARG A 385 -16.43 3.32 32.29
C ARG A 385 -16.92 4.64 32.86
N ASN A 386 -17.25 5.60 32.00
CA ASN A 386 -18.25 6.67 32.24
C ASN A 386 -18.19 7.70 31.10
N VAL A 387 -18.65 7.34 29.91
CA VAL A 387 -19.30 8.29 28.99
C VAL A 387 -20.32 7.50 28.16
N GLN A 388 -21.44 7.14 28.79
CA GLN A 388 -22.71 7.12 28.06
C GLN A 388 -23.47 8.36 28.52
N ASN A 389 -24.10 9.02 27.55
CA ASN A 389 -24.97 10.20 27.65
C ASN A 389 -24.22 11.53 27.67
N THR A 390 -24.04 12.12 26.48
CA THR A 390 -24.64 13.42 26.11
C THR A 390 -24.26 13.79 24.66
N THR A 391 -25.29 14.17 23.88
CA THR A 391 -25.28 15.16 22.77
C THR A 391 -24.46 14.77 21.52
N GLU A 392 -25.02 14.28 20.41
CA GLU A 392 -25.97 14.98 19.49
C GLU A 392 -25.79 16.51 19.51
N GLU A 393 -25.40 17.09 18.36
CA GLU A 393 -25.12 18.52 18.09
C GLU A 393 -23.66 19.01 18.03
N ILE A 394 -22.75 18.34 17.28
CA ILE A 394 -21.61 19.07 16.66
C ILE A 394 -21.28 18.47 15.28
N PHE A 395 -22.23 18.49 14.36
CA PHE A 395 -21.97 18.31 12.93
C PHE A 395 -22.86 19.26 12.15
N ASN A 396 -22.45 20.53 12.05
CA ASN A 396 -22.76 21.43 10.94
C ASN A 396 -22.15 22.81 11.21
N LYS A 397 -20.97 23.07 10.65
CA LYS A 397 -20.53 24.40 10.23
C LYS A 397 -19.28 24.26 9.35
N ARG A 398 -19.51 24.25 8.03
CA ARG A 398 -18.47 24.58 7.04
C ARG A 398 -18.23 26.09 7.09
N PRO A 399 -16.98 26.60 7.02
CA PRO A 399 -16.73 28.02 6.82
C PRO A 399 -17.18 28.45 5.42
N ARG A 400 -17.96 29.55 5.34
CA ARG A 400 -18.24 30.25 4.08
C ARG A 400 -17.00 31.07 3.69
N LEU A 401 -16.55 30.91 2.46
CA LEU A 401 -15.61 31.83 1.80
C LEU A 401 -16.40 33.07 1.39
N GLU A 402 -16.05 34.23 1.96
CA GLU A 402 -16.54 35.53 1.50
C GLU A 402 -15.72 36.01 0.30
N SER A 403 -16.43 36.48 -0.72
CA SER A 403 -15.89 37.09 -1.94
C SER A 403 -15.34 38.50 -1.66
N PRO A 404 -14.32 38.97 -2.41
CA PRO A 404 -13.81 40.32 -2.25
C PRO A 404 -14.73 41.32 -2.96
N GLU A 405 -15.35 42.22 -2.20
CA GLU A 405 -15.98 43.41 -2.77
C GLU A 405 -14.91 44.45 -3.11
N ARG A 406 -15.09 45.06 -4.28
CA ARG A 406 -14.34 46.21 -4.79
C ARG A 406 -14.78 47.46 -4.04
N GLU A 407 -13.81 48.27 -3.64
CA GLU A 407 -13.75 49.70 -3.97
C GLU A 407 -12.28 50.16 -4.00
#